data_AF-A0A7S1D4P8-F1
#
_entry.id   AF-A0A7S1D4P8-F1
#
_cell.length_a   1.000
_cell.length_b   1.000
_cell.length_c   1.000
_cell.angle_alpha   90.00
_cell.angle_beta   90.00
_cell.angle_gamma   90.00
#
_symmetry.space_group_name_H-M   'P 1'
#
loop_
_entity.id
_entity.type
_entity.pdbx_description
1 polymer ?
#
loop_
_entity_poly.entity_id
_entity_poly.type
_entity_poly.pdbx_seq_one_letter_code
_entity_poly.pdbx_strand_id
1 'polypeptide(L)'
;QERANRYLALKQYKSAIEEYSAALFLVPDDPYLSPDLHLGRAHALNGSRRHESACNDAHLAIRIRPTPEAYSTLAKSRFYMKEYLEAIEAFEKCMEILPSGENLSLFDQAYLKKAQAAYREELDNEDSRSIGTTRSSRSTKSVIPKLPPPRFVPREQAINSQPNMRPMPKKWPQQSPRSATALQVGRERPVTFLSESLGIKLNRGTDGIVRVLSVTPELPGSPIARNGRIEVGDVVREAAGVDIRRPITNIMWGDTVALVKMAPRPITLIVAKELS
;
A
#
# COMPACT_ATOMS: atom_id res chain seq x y z
N GLN A 1 8.36 -10.50 16.47
CA GLN A 1 9.62 -9.97 15.90
C GLN A 1 10.68 -11.06 15.72
N GLU A 2 11.11 -11.76 16.77
CA GLU A 2 12.18 -12.77 16.69
C GLU A 2 11.94 -13.88 15.65
N ARG A 3 10.70 -14.39 15.55
CA ARG A 3 10.34 -15.38 14.53
C ARG A 3 10.50 -14.83 13.10
N ALA A 4 10.11 -13.57 12.88
CA ALA A 4 10.30 -12.88 11.61
C ALA A 4 11.78 -12.70 11.28
N ASN A 5 12.59 -12.28 12.26
CA ASN A 5 14.05 -12.13 12.12
C ASN A 5 14.70 -13.47 11.74
N ARG A 6 14.27 -14.58 12.33
CA ARG A 6 14.75 -15.93 12.00
C ARG A 6 14.43 -16.31 10.55
N TYR A 7 13.19 -16.07 10.10
CA TYR A 7 12.83 -16.31 8.70
C TYR A 7 13.63 -15.42 7.74
N LEU A 8 13.86 -14.16 8.10
CA LEU A 8 14.66 -13.23 7.31
C LEU A 8 16.12 -13.72 7.18
N ALA A 9 16.74 -14.15 8.27
CA ALA A 9 18.11 -14.71 8.27
C ALA A 9 18.22 -15.97 7.40
N LEU A 10 17.17 -16.80 7.37
CA LEU A 10 17.06 -17.98 6.50
C LEU A 10 16.63 -17.64 5.06
N LYS A 11 16.52 -16.35 4.71
CA LYS A 11 16.05 -15.86 3.39
C LYS A 11 14.66 -16.36 3.01
N GLN A 12 13.85 -16.78 3.99
CA GLN A 12 12.45 -17.16 3.82
C GLN A 12 11.58 -15.90 3.85
N TYR A 13 11.73 -15.07 2.82
CA TYR A 13 11.22 -13.71 2.84
C TYR A 13 9.69 -13.62 2.95
N LYS A 14 8.95 -14.54 2.32
CA LYS A 14 7.48 -14.56 2.42
C LYS A 14 7.02 -14.76 3.86
N SER A 15 7.57 -15.76 4.54
CA SER A 15 7.28 -16.04 5.96
C SER A 15 7.71 -14.88 6.85
N ALA A 16 8.86 -14.26 6.58
CA ALA A 16 9.30 -13.07 7.32
C ALA A 16 8.31 -11.90 7.18
N ILE A 17 7.84 -11.63 5.96
CA ILE A 17 6.85 -10.58 5.70
C ILE A 17 5.54 -10.85 6.45
N GLU A 18 5.06 -12.10 6.43
CA GLU A 18 3.83 -12.50 7.14
C GLU A 18 3.97 -12.27 8.64
N GLU A 19 5.08 -12.70 9.25
CA GLU A 19 5.33 -12.52 10.68
C GLU A 19 5.52 -11.04 11.09
N TYR A 20 6.24 -10.24 10.30
CA TYR A 20 6.34 -8.80 10.57
C TYR A 20 4.98 -8.11 10.41
N SER A 21 4.18 -8.51 9.42
CA SER A 21 2.83 -7.94 9.22
C SER A 21 1.88 -8.31 10.35
N ALA A 22 1.96 -9.54 10.86
CA ALA A 22 1.22 -9.96 12.05
C ALA A 22 1.66 -9.15 13.28
N ALA A 23 2.95 -8.89 13.46
CA ALA A 23 3.44 -8.05 14.55
C ALA A 23 2.92 -6.61 14.45
N LEU A 24 3.03 -5.98 13.27
CA LEU A 24 2.52 -4.63 13.01
C LEU A 24 0.99 -4.54 13.13
N PHE A 25 0.27 -5.63 12.92
CA PHE A 25 -1.18 -5.65 13.16
C PHE A 25 -1.51 -5.53 14.66
N LEU A 26 -0.67 -6.10 15.53
CA LEU A 26 -0.85 -6.04 16.99
C LEU A 26 -0.37 -4.70 17.56
N VAL A 27 0.70 -4.14 17.00
CA VAL A 27 1.31 -2.87 17.43
C VAL A 27 1.54 -1.95 16.22
N PRO A 28 0.49 -1.32 15.66
CA PRO A 28 0.63 -0.54 14.44
C PRO A 28 1.47 0.74 14.65
N ASP A 29 1.27 1.44 15.76
CA ASP A 29 1.86 2.77 16.01
C ASP A 29 2.70 2.83 17.29
N ASP A 30 3.29 1.70 17.72
CA ASP A 30 4.18 1.69 18.89
C ASP A 30 5.51 2.40 18.58
N PRO A 31 5.86 3.49 19.28
CA PRO A 31 7.05 4.29 18.93
C PRO A 31 8.37 3.55 19.17
N TYR A 32 8.36 2.45 19.93
CA TYR A 32 9.53 1.65 20.25
C TYR A 32 9.64 0.43 19.31
N LEU A 33 8.54 -0.26 19.03
CA LEU A 33 8.53 -1.51 18.26
C LEU A 33 8.25 -1.29 16.77
N SER A 34 7.30 -0.42 16.40
CA SER A 34 6.89 -0.26 15.00
C SER A 34 8.03 0.10 14.04
N PRO A 35 9.01 0.97 14.39
CA PRO A 35 10.10 1.29 13.47
C PRO A 35 10.92 0.07 13.08
N ASP A 36 11.26 -0.78 14.04
CA ASP A 36 12.08 -1.97 13.83
C ASP A 36 11.30 -3.05 13.07
N LEU A 37 9.99 -3.13 13.30
CA LEU A 37 9.10 -4.03 12.58
C LEU A 37 8.92 -3.61 11.12
N HIS A 38 8.72 -2.32 10.86
CA HIS A 38 8.69 -1.77 9.49
C HIS A 38 10.04 -1.98 8.79
N LEU A 39 11.15 -1.69 9.47
CA LEU A 39 12.50 -1.88 8.93
C LEU A 39 12.78 -3.35 8.58
N GLY A 40 12.47 -4.26 9.50
CA GLY A 40 12.61 -5.70 9.25
C GLY A 40 11.74 -6.18 8.09
N ARG A 41 10.50 -5.68 7.97
CA ARG A 41 9.62 -5.99 6.84
C ARG A 41 10.15 -5.40 5.53
N ALA A 42 10.72 -4.19 5.54
CA ALA A 42 11.35 -3.57 4.37
C ALA A 42 12.51 -4.43 3.85
N HIS A 43 13.37 -4.96 4.74
CA HIS A 43 14.42 -5.91 4.34
C HIS A 43 13.86 -7.16 3.66
N ALA A 44 12.83 -7.77 4.25
CA ALA A 44 12.19 -8.96 3.69
C ALA A 44 11.49 -8.68 2.34
N LEU A 45 10.88 -7.50 2.20
CA LEU A 45 10.25 -7.03 0.96
C LEU A 45 11.29 -6.80 -0.15
N ASN A 46 12.43 -6.17 0.16
CA ASN A 46 13.54 -6.05 -0.78
C ASN A 46 14.08 -7.42 -1.22
N GLY A 47 14.27 -8.36 -0.28
CA GLY A 47 14.65 -9.74 -0.59
C GLY A 47 13.62 -10.47 -1.48
N SER A 48 12.34 -10.13 -1.37
CA SER A 48 11.25 -10.62 -2.21
C SER A 48 11.05 -9.87 -3.53
N ARG A 49 11.92 -8.91 -3.87
CA ARG A 49 11.78 -8.01 -5.03
C ARG A 49 10.53 -7.12 -5.02
N ARG A 50 9.97 -6.84 -3.84
CA ARG A 50 8.83 -5.93 -3.64
C ARG A 50 9.31 -4.55 -3.21
N HIS A 51 10.09 -3.90 -4.08
CA HIS A 51 10.88 -2.71 -3.74
C HIS A 51 10.05 -1.47 -3.38
N GLU A 52 8.93 -1.23 -4.07
CA GLU A 52 8.01 -0.14 -3.75
C GLU A 52 7.40 -0.31 -2.34
N SER A 53 6.96 -1.53 -2.00
CA SER A 53 6.47 -1.82 -0.65
C SER A 53 7.57 -1.66 0.40
N ALA A 54 8.80 -2.06 0.08
CA ALA A 54 9.96 -1.89 0.97
C ALA A 54 10.27 -0.39 1.19
N CYS A 55 10.18 0.42 0.14
CA CYS A 55 10.36 1.86 0.20
C CYS A 55 9.33 2.51 1.14
N ASN A 56 8.06 2.10 1.05
CA ASN A 56 7.00 2.59 1.92
C ASN A 56 7.27 2.23 3.39
N ASP A 57 7.66 0.98 3.67
CA ASP A 57 8.01 0.57 5.04
C ASP A 57 9.24 1.30 5.57
N ALA A 58 10.26 1.53 4.75
CA ALA A 58 11.44 2.31 5.15
C ALA A 58 11.05 3.76 5.49
N HIS A 59 10.17 4.39 4.69
CA HIS A 59 9.63 5.72 5.01
C HIS A 59 8.82 5.74 6.32
N LEU A 60 8.01 4.70 6.58
CA LEU A 60 7.28 4.59 7.85
C LEU A 60 8.25 4.45 9.04
N ALA A 61 9.28 3.62 8.92
CA ALA A 61 10.32 3.51 9.94
C ALA A 61 11.02 4.86 10.19
N ILE A 62 11.47 5.55 9.13
CA ILE A 62 12.11 6.88 9.23
C ILE A 62 11.20 7.90 9.88
N ARG A 63 9.90 7.92 9.54
CA ARG A 63 8.93 8.87 10.08
C ARG A 63 8.77 8.74 11.59
N ILE A 64 8.81 7.51 12.10
CA ILE A 64 8.65 7.25 13.54
C ILE A 64 10.00 7.40 14.26
N ARG A 65 11.07 6.83 13.70
CA ARG A 65 12.42 6.92 14.24
C ARG A 65 13.47 6.94 13.11
N PRO A 66 14.02 8.11 12.78
CA PRO A 66 15.13 8.22 11.82
C PRO A 66 16.34 7.45 12.36
N THR A 67 16.84 6.49 11.58
CA THR A 67 18.03 5.69 11.91
C THR A 67 18.87 5.48 10.65
N PRO A 68 20.21 5.36 10.76
CA PRO A 68 21.06 5.10 9.61
C PRO A 68 20.60 3.88 8.81
N GLU A 69 20.20 2.81 9.49
CA GLU A 69 19.71 1.56 8.89
C GLU A 69 18.42 1.76 8.09
N ALA A 70 17.52 2.62 8.56
CA ALA A 70 16.29 2.92 7.82
C ALA A 70 16.58 3.71 6.53
N TYR A 71 17.50 4.68 6.57
CA TYR A 71 17.93 5.39 5.37
C TYR A 71 18.72 4.50 4.40
N SER A 72 19.61 3.64 4.89
CA SER A 72 20.34 2.71 4.01
C SER A 72 19.41 1.67 3.36
N THR A 73 18.35 1.27 4.06
CA THR A 73 17.31 0.39 3.52
C THR A 73 16.46 1.09 2.46
N LEU A 74 16.07 2.35 2.70
CA LEU A 74 15.40 3.20 1.71
C LEU A 74 16.25 3.35 0.45
N ALA A 75 17.54 3.67 0.62
CA ALA A 75 18.48 3.84 -0.48
C ALA A 75 18.60 2.57 -1.34
N LYS A 76 18.68 1.39 -0.71
CA LYS A 76 18.66 0.10 -1.42
C LYS A 76 17.35 -0.13 -2.17
N SER A 77 16.21 0.20 -1.57
CA SER A 77 14.91 0.08 -2.24
C SER A 77 14.83 0.95 -3.50
N ARG A 78 15.22 2.23 -3.40
CA ARG A 78 15.29 3.17 -4.53
C ARG A 78 16.26 2.70 -5.62
N PHE A 79 17.44 2.21 -5.20
CA PHE A 79 18.42 1.63 -6.13
C PHE A 79 17.82 0.45 -6.93
N TYR A 80 17.11 -0.46 -6.28
CA TYR A 80 16.46 -1.58 -6.98
C TYR A 80 15.32 -1.15 -7.91
N MET A 81 14.71 0.01 -7.63
CA MET A 81 13.71 0.65 -8.50
C MET A 81 14.33 1.44 -9.66
N LYS A 82 15.68 1.52 -9.72
CA LYS A 82 16.46 2.35 -10.66
C LYS A 82 16.27 3.86 -10.47
N GLU A 83 15.84 4.26 -9.30
CA GLU A 83 15.74 5.66 -8.88
C GLU A 83 17.08 6.05 -8.26
N TYR A 84 18.10 6.21 -9.11
CA TYR A 84 19.49 6.27 -8.66
C TYR A 84 19.82 7.57 -7.94
N LEU A 85 19.25 8.70 -8.35
CA LEU A 85 19.44 9.98 -7.67
C LEU A 85 18.88 9.93 -6.24
N GLU A 86 17.65 9.47 -6.09
CA GLU A 86 16.97 9.32 -4.80
C GLU A 86 17.67 8.29 -3.91
N ALA A 87 18.27 7.25 -4.49
CA ALA A 87 19.10 6.31 -3.75
C ALA A 87 20.38 6.97 -3.19
N ILE A 88 21.04 7.83 -3.98
CA ILE A 88 22.22 8.58 -3.56
C ILE A 88 21.84 9.53 -2.42
N GLU A 89 20.78 10.32 -2.58
CA GLU A 89 20.28 11.24 -1.55
C GLU A 89 19.95 10.52 -0.23
N ALA A 90 19.35 9.33 -0.31
CA ALA A 90 19.05 8.53 0.88
C ALA A 90 20.33 7.99 1.56
N PHE A 91 21.37 7.62 0.81
CA PHE A 91 22.67 7.25 1.40
C PHE A 91 23.40 8.46 2.00
N GLU A 92 23.29 9.64 1.41
CA GLU A 92 23.79 10.89 2.00
C GLU A 92 23.13 11.17 3.33
N LYS A 93 21.80 11.05 3.41
CA LYS A 93 21.07 11.14 4.69
C LYS A 93 21.48 10.09 5.69
N CYS A 94 21.74 8.85 5.26
CA CYS A 94 22.30 7.83 6.13
C CYS A 94 23.64 8.29 6.74
N MET A 95 24.55 8.80 5.92
CA MET A 95 25.86 9.31 6.38
C MET A 95 25.76 10.51 7.31
N GLU A 96 24.82 11.43 7.07
CA GLU A 96 24.61 12.62 7.92
C GLU A 96 24.24 12.25 9.37
N ILE A 97 23.51 11.15 9.58
CA ILE A 97 23.02 10.75 10.90
C ILE A 97 23.78 9.58 11.53
N LEU A 98 24.84 9.08 10.87
CA LEU A 98 25.71 8.07 11.46
C LEU A 98 26.39 8.63 12.72
N PRO A 99 26.64 7.78 13.74
CA PRO A 99 27.43 8.18 14.90
C PRO A 99 28.82 8.69 14.47
N SER A 100 29.37 9.64 15.23
CA SER A 100 30.69 10.20 14.93
C SER A 100 31.77 9.11 14.90
N GLY A 101 32.54 9.05 13.82
CA GLY A 101 33.57 8.03 13.60
C GLY A 101 33.08 6.76 12.92
N GLU A 102 31.76 6.58 12.75
CA GLU A 102 31.20 5.50 11.94
C GLU A 102 31.09 5.89 10.47
N ASN A 103 31.12 4.88 9.61
CA ASN A 103 30.99 5.03 8.16
C ASN A 103 29.94 4.04 7.64
N LEU A 104 29.43 4.28 6.44
CA LEU A 104 28.58 3.31 5.75
C LEU A 104 29.24 1.92 5.74
N SER A 105 28.43 0.87 5.93
CA SER A 105 28.88 -0.51 5.76
C SER A 105 29.50 -0.72 4.37
N LEU A 106 30.47 -1.65 4.25
CA LEU A 106 31.08 -1.99 2.96
C LEU A 106 30.03 -2.36 1.89
N PHE A 107 28.94 -3.03 2.29
CA PHE A 107 27.84 -3.33 1.39
C PHE A 107 27.13 -2.06 0.93
N ASP A 108 26.85 -1.14 1.83
CA ASP A 108 26.13 0.11 1.53
C ASP A 108 26.98 1.03 0.64
N GLN A 109 28.29 1.11 0.90
CA GLN A 109 29.23 1.79 0.02
C GLN A 109 29.23 1.20 -1.39
N ALA A 110 29.12 -0.12 -1.54
CA ALA A 110 29.04 -0.76 -2.83
C ALA A 110 27.74 -0.42 -3.58
N TYR A 111 26.61 -0.32 -2.87
CA TYR A 111 25.35 0.15 -3.46
C TYR A 111 25.42 1.62 -3.87
N LEU A 112 25.97 2.49 -3.01
CA LEU A 112 26.15 3.90 -3.31
C LEU A 112 27.02 4.11 -4.57
N LYS A 113 28.17 3.44 -4.66
CA LYS A 113 29.03 3.50 -5.85
C LYS A 113 28.32 3.03 -7.13
N LYS A 114 27.52 1.96 -7.03
CA LYS A 114 26.71 1.47 -8.16
C LYS A 114 25.63 2.46 -8.57
N ALA A 115 24.95 3.08 -7.61
CA ALA A 115 23.95 4.11 -7.87
C ALA A 115 24.58 5.32 -8.57
N GLN A 116 25.73 5.80 -8.07
CA GLN A 116 26.47 6.91 -8.68
C GLN A 116 26.94 6.61 -10.11
N ALA A 117 27.44 5.40 -10.36
CA ALA A 117 27.85 4.99 -11.70
C ALA A 117 26.66 4.93 -12.66
N ALA A 118 25.55 4.33 -12.24
CA ALA A 118 24.34 4.21 -13.05
C ALA A 118 23.70 5.58 -13.34
N TYR A 119 23.66 6.47 -12.34
CA TYR A 119 23.17 7.84 -12.53
C TYR A 119 24.05 8.64 -13.51
N ARG A 120 25.38 8.52 -13.42
CA ARG A 120 26.29 9.16 -14.38
C ARG A 120 26.07 8.65 -15.81
N GLU A 121 25.91 7.35 -15.97
CA GLU A 121 25.62 6.75 -17.28
C GLU A 121 24.29 7.24 -17.86
N GLU A 122 23.27 7.44 -17.03
CA GLU A 122 22.00 8.03 -17.46
C GLU A 122 22.17 9.46 -17.97
N LEU A 123 22.94 10.30 -17.27
CA LEU A 123 23.24 11.67 -17.69
C LEU A 123 23.99 11.72 -19.03
N ASP A 124 25.04 10.91 -19.19
CA ASP A 124 25.84 10.84 -20.43
C ASP A 124 24.98 10.38 -21.62
N ASN A 125 24.02 9.47 -21.38
CA ASN A 125 23.07 9.01 -22.39
C ASN A 125 22.02 10.07 -22.76
N GLU A 126 21.64 10.96 -21.86
CA GLU A 126 20.75 12.08 -22.19
C GLU A 126 21.46 13.15 -23.01
N ASP A 127 22.70 13.48 -22.64
CA ASP A 127 23.53 14.46 -23.35
C ASP A 127 23.81 14.03 -24.79
N SER A 128 24.13 12.74 -25.01
CA SER A 128 24.33 12.18 -26.35
C SER A 128 23.05 12.14 -27.20
N ARG A 129 21.87 11.91 -26.61
CA ARG A 129 20.57 12.01 -27.31
C ARG A 129 20.23 13.44 -27.70
N SER A 130 20.65 14.42 -26.91
CA SER A 130 20.38 15.84 -27.17
C SER A 130 21.18 16.42 -28.35
N ILE A 131 22.33 15.83 -28.69
CA ILE A 131 23.20 16.24 -29.82
C ILE A 131 22.63 15.84 -31.20
N GLY A 132 21.71 14.87 -31.27
CA GLY A 132 21.10 14.40 -32.52
C GLY A 132 19.85 15.17 -32.99
N THR A 133 19.36 16.15 -32.24
CA THR A 133 18.13 16.89 -32.58
C THR A 133 18.41 18.39 -32.65
N THR A 134 18.20 18.98 -33.82
CA THR A 134 18.29 20.42 -34.02
C THR A 134 17.36 21.17 -33.06
N ARG A 135 17.98 22.04 -32.26
CA ARG A 135 17.43 23.10 -31.41
C ARG A 135 15.94 23.42 -31.62
N SER A 136 15.12 22.99 -30.66
CA SER A 136 14.10 23.87 -30.09
C SER A 136 14.54 24.20 -28.67
N SER A 137 14.86 25.47 -28.45
CA SER A 137 15.28 26.02 -27.16
C SER A 137 14.24 25.74 -26.08
N ARG A 138 14.59 24.92 -25.09
CA ARG A 138 13.93 24.95 -23.78
C ARG A 138 14.97 25.19 -22.70
N SER A 139 15.00 26.45 -22.28
CA SER A 139 15.65 26.96 -21.08
C SER A 139 15.59 25.96 -19.92
N THR A 140 16.76 25.52 -19.48
CA THR A 140 17.01 24.89 -18.19
C THR A 140 16.77 25.90 -17.08
N LYS A 141 15.52 26.02 -16.67
CA LYS A 141 15.14 26.34 -15.29
C LYS A 141 13.96 25.45 -14.96
N SER A 142 14.18 24.45 -14.13
CA SER A 142 13.11 23.82 -13.37
C SER A 142 12.51 24.89 -12.44
N VAL A 143 11.62 25.71 -13.01
CA VAL A 143 10.68 26.51 -12.24
C VAL A 143 9.75 25.48 -11.61
N ILE A 144 10.04 25.14 -10.36
CA ILE A 144 9.05 24.57 -9.46
C ILE A 144 7.81 25.48 -9.62
N PRO A 145 6.64 24.98 -10.05
CA PRO A 145 5.44 25.75 -9.89
C PRO A 145 5.33 25.97 -8.37
N LYS A 146 5.54 27.21 -7.91
CA LYS A 146 5.26 27.55 -6.52
C LYS A 146 3.78 27.25 -6.32
N LEU A 147 3.50 26.10 -5.73
CA LEU A 147 2.18 25.82 -5.20
C LEU A 147 1.89 26.98 -4.25
N PRO A 148 0.72 27.64 -4.36
CA PRO A 148 0.35 28.64 -3.38
C PRO A 148 0.44 27.99 -1.99
N PRO A 149 0.89 28.73 -0.95
CA PRO A 149 0.89 28.21 0.41
C PRO A 149 -0.49 27.59 0.68
N PRO A 150 -0.56 26.43 1.37
CA PRO A 150 -1.81 25.73 1.57
C PRO A 150 -2.82 26.74 2.13
N ARG A 151 -3.92 26.94 1.39
CA ARG A 151 -4.98 27.83 1.84
C ARG A 151 -5.44 27.25 3.16
N PHE A 152 -5.26 28.00 4.25
CA PHE A 152 -5.70 27.56 5.56
C PHE A 152 -7.22 27.53 5.52
N VAL A 153 -7.77 26.34 5.30
CA VAL A 153 -9.21 26.11 5.30
C VAL A 153 -9.59 26.01 6.78
N PRO A 154 -10.40 26.95 7.32
CA PRO A 154 -10.92 26.82 8.67
C PRO A 154 -11.62 25.47 8.80
N ARG A 155 -11.52 24.85 9.99
CA ARG A 155 -11.98 23.48 10.25
C ARG A 155 -13.42 23.20 9.75
N GLU A 156 -14.26 24.23 9.73
CA GLU A 156 -15.65 24.21 9.26
C GLU A 156 -15.79 24.07 7.73
N GLN A 157 -14.88 24.63 6.93
CA GLN A 157 -14.92 24.50 5.46
C GLN A 157 -14.33 23.16 4.98
N ALA A 158 -13.39 22.57 5.71
CA ALA A 158 -12.81 21.26 5.40
C ALA A 158 -13.82 20.11 5.59
N ILE A 159 -14.82 20.31 6.47
CA ILE A 159 -15.91 19.35 6.71
C ILE A 159 -16.93 19.36 5.55
N ASN A 160 -17.06 20.48 4.83
CA ASN A 160 -18.03 20.63 3.73
C ASN A 160 -17.45 20.42 2.32
N SER A 161 -16.13 20.42 2.14
CA SER A 161 -15.52 20.12 0.85
C SER A 161 -15.43 18.60 0.64
N GLN A 162 -16.29 18.04 -0.22
CA GLN A 162 -16.11 16.66 -0.67
C GLN A 162 -14.70 16.50 -1.28
N PRO A 163 -13.95 15.44 -0.92
CA PRO A 163 -12.68 15.18 -1.58
C PRO A 163 -12.97 14.99 -3.06
N ASN A 164 -12.22 15.70 -3.90
CA ASN A 164 -12.24 15.52 -5.35
C ASN A 164 -11.66 14.12 -5.66
N MET A 165 -12.45 13.07 -5.40
CA MET A 165 -12.09 11.69 -5.65
C MET A 165 -12.06 11.48 -7.15
N ARG A 166 -11.04 10.77 -7.62
CA ARG A 166 -11.08 10.23 -8.98
C ARG A 166 -12.37 9.40 -9.10
N PRO A 167 -13.19 9.58 -10.15
CA PRO A 167 -14.40 8.81 -10.30
C PRO A 167 -14.06 7.32 -10.33
N MET A 168 -14.86 6.53 -9.59
CA MET A 168 -14.68 5.09 -9.46
C MET A 168 -14.47 4.42 -10.82
N PRO A 169 -13.44 3.57 -10.98
CA PRO A 169 -13.32 2.75 -12.16
C PRO A 169 -14.49 1.76 -12.17
N LYS A 170 -15.40 1.91 -13.14
CA LYS A 170 -16.52 0.97 -13.35
C LYS A 170 -16.04 -0.45 -13.67
N LYS A 171 -14.78 -0.61 -14.10
CA LYS A 171 -14.13 -1.88 -14.46
C LYS A 171 -12.63 -1.79 -14.16
N TRP A 172 -12.09 -2.83 -13.52
CA TRP A 172 -10.66 -2.97 -13.30
C TRP A 172 -9.94 -3.54 -14.54
N PRO A 173 -8.63 -3.25 -14.74
CA PRO A 173 -7.83 -3.89 -15.79
C PRO A 173 -7.87 -5.42 -15.67
N GLN A 174 -7.81 -6.11 -16.82
CA GLN A 174 -8.05 -7.56 -16.93
C GLN A 174 -7.26 -8.38 -15.89
N GLN A 175 -8.03 -9.05 -15.03
CA GLN A 175 -7.55 -9.97 -14.01
C GLN A 175 -6.94 -11.22 -14.65
N SER A 176 -5.89 -11.76 -14.01
CA SER A 176 -5.14 -12.95 -14.41
C SER A 176 -6.04 -14.11 -14.85
N PRO A 177 -5.72 -14.82 -15.95
CA PRO A 177 -6.51 -15.93 -16.48
C PRO A 177 -6.24 -17.19 -15.66
N ARG A 178 -6.76 -17.25 -14.44
CA ARG A 178 -6.94 -18.54 -13.75
C ARG A 178 -8.41 -18.92 -13.88
N SER A 179 -8.61 -20.09 -14.48
CA SER A 179 -9.91 -20.69 -14.80
C SER A 179 -10.92 -20.45 -13.67
N ALA A 180 -12.07 -19.85 -14.02
CA ALA A 180 -13.16 -19.67 -13.11
C ALA A 180 -13.72 -21.05 -12.75
N THR A 181 -13.39 -21.56 -11.56
CA THR A 181 -14.32 -22.47 -10.90
C THR A 181 -15.61 -21.66 -10.76
N ALA A 182 -16.61 -21.97 -11.57
CA ALA A 182 -17.85 -21.23 -11.63
C ALA A 182 -18.58 -21.45 -10.29
N LEU A 183 -18.29 -20.58 -9.33
CA LEU A 183 -18.92 -20.60 -8.02
C LEU A 183 -20.43 -20.51 -8.21
N GLN A 184 -21.14 -21.56 -7.81
CA GLN A 184 -22.59 -21.53 -7.86
C GLN A 184 -23.09 -20.65 -6.72
N VAL A 185 -23.98 -19.71 -7.05
CA VAL A 185 -24.53 -18.76 -6.09
C VAL A 185 -26.03 -18.69 -6.27
N GLY A 186 -26.75 -18.53 -5.16
CA GLY A 186 -28.18 -18.28 -5.16
C GLY A 186 -28.53 -16.89 -5.69
N ARG A 187 -29.79 -16.52 -5.55
CA ARG A 187 -30.30 -15.21 -5.99
C ARG A 187 -29.56 -14.06 -5.28
N GLU A 188 -29.04 -13.13 -6.09
CA GLU A 188 -28.43 -11.90 -5.61
C GLU A 188 -29.47 -11.00 -4.94
N ARG A 189 -29.10 -10.41 -3.80
CA ARG A 189 -29.95 -9.51 -3.02
C ARG A 189 -29.16 -8.28 -2.54
N PRO A 190 -29.74 -7.07 -2.61
CA PRO A 190 -29.11 -5.89 -2.07
C PRO A 190 -29.25 -5.81 -0.55
N VAL A 191 -28.21 -5.33 0.11
CA VAL A 191 -28.19 -4.99 1.53
C VAL A 191 -27.65 -3.56 1.63
N THR A 192 -28.47 -2.66 2.14
CA THR A 192 -28.14 -1.24 2.24
C THR A 192 -27.77 -0.90 3.67
N PHE A 193 -26.56 -0.42 3.89
CA PHE A 193 -26.05 -0.01 5.19
C PHE A 193 -26.20 1.49 5.34
N LEU A 194 -26.93 1.90 6.38
CA LEU A 194 -27.28 3.28 6.69
C LEU A 194 -26.31 3.91 7.69
N SER A 195 -25.62 3.09 8.48
CA SER A 195 -24.64 3.50 9.50
C SER A 195 -23.19 3.29 9.05
N GLU A 196 -22.25 4.04 9.64
CA GLU A 196 -20.81 3.83 9.41
C GLU A 196 -20.36 2.43 9.84
N SER A 197 -20.87 1.97 10.99
CA SER A 197 -20.66 0.61 11.48
C SER A 197 -21.51 -0.38 10.67
N LEU A 198 -20.86 -1.20 9.84
CA LEU A 198 -21.56 -2.18 8.99
C LEU A 198 -22.07 -3.40 9.78
N GLY A 199 -21.49 -3.68 10.95
CA GLY A 199 -21.87 -4.85 11.76
C GLY A 199 -21.52 -6.19 11.12
N ILE A 200 -20.70 -6.22 10.07
CA ILE A 200 -20.30 -7.44 9.36
C ILE A 200 -18.78 -7.57 9.30
N LYS A 201 -18.28 -8.81 9.31
CA LYS A 201 -16.89 -9.12 8.95
C LYS A 201 -16.87 -9.80 7.60
N LEU A 202 -16.00 -9.33 6.72
CA LEU A 202 -15.79 -9.90 5.39
C LEU A 202 -14.39 -10.51 5.32
N ASN A 203 -14.26 -11.63 4.61
CA ASN A 203 -12.98 -12.28 4.37
C ASN A 203 -12.82 -12.65 2.89
N ARG A 204 -11.63 -12.45 2.33
CA ARG A 204 -11.26 -12.91 0.99
C ARG A 204 -10.61 -14.28 1.10
N GLY A 205 -11.25 -15.30 0.54
CA GLY A 205 -10.69 -16.65 0.48
C GLY A 205 -9.46 -16.75 -0.43
N THR A 206 -8.71 -17.84 -0.32
CA THR A 206 -7.57 -18.14 -1.20
C THR A 206 -7.96 -18.25 -2.67
N ASP A 207 -9.23 -18.58 -2.92
CA ASP A 207 -9.90 -18.60 -4.22
C ASP A 207 -10.21 -17.21 -4.78
N GLY A 208 -10.00 -16.13 -4.02
CA GLY A 208 -10.33 -14.77 -4.46
C GLY A 208 -11.77 -14.33 -4.19
N ILE A 209 -12.61 -15.18 -3.60
CA ILE A 209 -14.02 -14.86 -3.35
C ILE A 209 -14.18 -14.23 -1.97
N VAL A 210 -14.97 -13.16 -1.90
CA VAL A 210 -15.27 -12.46 -0.65
C VAL A 210 -16.50 -13.07 0.00
N ARG A 211 -16.38 -13.51 1.25
CA ARG A 211 -17.44 -14.13 2.05
C ARG A 211 -17.72 -13.35 3.32
N VAL A 212 -18.97 -13.39 3.77
CA VAL A 212 -19.41 -12.86 5.05
C VAL A 212 -19.02 -13.85 6.14
N LEU A 213 -18.08 -13.45 7.00
CA LEU A 213 -17.56 -14.29 8.07
C LEU A 213 -18.41 -14.20 9.35
N SER A 214 -18.95 -13.02 9.65
CA SER A 214 -19.81 -12.82 10.80
C SER A 214 -20.79 -11.69 10.55
N VAL A 215 -21.99 -11.80 11.13
CA VAL A 215 -23.03 -10.78 11.09
C VAL A 215 -23.45 -10.47 12.52
N THR A 216 -23.38 -9.20 12.89
CA THR A 216 -23.88 -8.68 14.16
C THR A 216 -25.38 -8.40 13.99
N PRO A 217 -26.24 -8.88 14.90
CA PRO A 217 -27.67 -8.58 14.83
C PRO A 217 -27.92 -7.10 15.05
N GLU A 218 -28.93 -6.56 14.36
CA GLU A 218 -29.43 -5.21 14.59
C GLU A 218 -30.27 -5.24 15.87
N LEU A 219 -29.74 -4.67 16.95
CA LEU A 219 -30.44 -4.53 18.22
C LEU A 219 -30.96 -3.09 18.35
N PRO A 220 -32.13 -2.88 19.00
CA PRO A 220 -32.62 -1.54 19.31
C PRO A 220 -31.57 -0.74 20.09
N GLY A 221 -31.14 0.40 19.56
CA GLY A 221 -30.08 1.25 20.15
C GLY A 221 -28.64 0.90 19.72
N SER A 222 -28.44 -0.11 18.87
CA SER A 222 -27.12 -0.41 18.32
C SER A 222 -26.69 0.63 17.26
N PRO A 223 -25.38 0.90 17.10
CA PRO A 223 -24.87 1.84 16.08
C PRO A 223 -24.95 1.26 14.65
N ILE A 224 -25.61 0.13 14.47
CA ILE A 224 -25.73 -0.61 13.21
C ILE A 224 -27.15 -0.40 12.71
N ALA A 225 -27.28 0.21 11.55
CA ALA A 225 -28.53 0.38 10.83
C ALA A 225 -28.35 -0.16 9.42
N ARG A 226 -29.11 -1.22 9.06
CA ARG A 226 -29.03 -1.82 7.73
C ARG A 226 -30.37 -2.39 7.27
N ASN A 227 -30.69 -2.14 6.01
CA ASN A 227 -31.86 -2.69 5.35
C ASN A 227 -31.45 -3.89 4.50
N GLY A 228 -32.10 -5.03 4.71
CA GLY A 228 -31.89 -6.25 3.95
C GLY A 228 -31.21 -7.38 4.74
N ARG A 229 -31.38 -8.60 4.24
CA ARG A 229 -30.92 -9.83 4.91
C ARG A 229 -29.52 -10.21 4.44
N ILE A 230 -28.60 -10.33 5.39
CA ILE A 230 -27.24 -10.84 5.20
C ILE A 230 -26.98 -11.94 6.22
N GLU A 231 -26.35 -13.01 5.78
CA GLU A 231 -26.09 -14.21 6.57
C GLU A 231 -24.61 -14.57 6.53
N VAL A 232 -24.15 -15.27 7.56
CA VAL A 232 -22.81 -15.84 7.57
C VAL A 232 -22.69 -16.88 6.47
N GLY A 233 -21.62 -16.82 5.68
CA GLY A 233 -21.41 -17.67 4.50
C GLY A 233 -21.93 -17.07 3.19
N ASP A 234 -22.64 -15.94 3.22
CA ASP A 234 -22.98 -15.23 1.99
C ASP A 234 -21.71 -14.78 1.25
N VAL A 235 -21.72 -14.84 -0.08
CA VAL A 235 -20.69 -14.26 -0.93
C VAL A 235 -21.06 -12.85 -1.35
N VAL A 236 -20.08 -11.95 -1.32
CA VAL A 236 -20.26 -10.57 -1.78
C VAL A 236 -19.97 -10.52 -3.27
N ARG A 237 -20.97 -10.06 -4.03
CA ARG A 237 -20.96 -9.98 -5.50
C ARG A 237 -20.61 -8.58 -5.96
N GLU A 238 -21.04 -7.57 -5.21
CA GLU A 238 -20.73 -6.18 -5.49
C GLU A 238 -20.61 -5.41 -4.18
N ALA A 239 -19.62 -4.52 -4.11
CA ALA A 239 -19.40 -3.69 -2.93
C ALA A 239 -19.14 -2.24 -3.36
N ALA A 240 -19.94 -1.30 -2.85
CA ALA A 240 -19.81 0.12 -3.18
C ALA A 240 -19.84 0.39 -4.71
N GLY A 241 -20.64 -0.37 -5.49
CA GLY A 241 -20.68 -0.25 -6.95
C GLY A 241 -19.51 -0.89 -7.71
N VAL A 242 -18.59 -1.57 -7.00
CA VAL A 242 -17.51 -2.36 -7.59
C VAL A 242 -17.95 -3.81 -7.74
N ASP A 243 -18.01 -4.27 -8.98
CA ASP A 243 -18.31 -5.66 -9.31
C ASP A 243 -17.16 -6.58 -8.89
N ILE A 244 -17.41 -7.42 -7.88
CA ILE A 244 -16.48 -8.42 -7.35
C ILE A 244 -17.03 -9.85 -7.54
N ARG A 245 -17.86 -10.04 -8.58
CA ARG A 245 -18.39 -11.36 -8.96
C ARG A 245 -17.30 -12.37 -9.35
N ARG A 246 -16.11 -11.88 -9.71
CA ARG A 246 -14.93 -12.67 -10.06
C ARG A 246 -13.90 -12.65 -8.92
N PRO A 247 -13.07 -13.70 -8.80
CA PRO A 247 -11.94 -13.72 -7.89
C PRO A 247 -11.10 -12.44 -7.93
N ILE A 248 -10.96 -11.77 -6.78
CA ILE A 248 -10.12 -10.57 -6.66
C ILE A 248 -8.76 -10.90 -6.05
N THR A 249 -7.75 -10.09 -6.40
CA THR A 249 -6.39 -10.21 -5.85
C THR A 249 -6.29 -9.64 -4.42
N ASN A 250 -5.17 -9.85 -3.72
CA ASN A 250 -4.96 -9.28 -2.39
C ASN A 250 -4.90 -7.75 -2.42
N ILE A 251 -4.37 -7.18 -3.50
CA ILE A 251 -4.31 -5.73 -3.71
C ILE A 251 -5.73 -5.19 -3.89
N MET A 252 -6.50 -5.79 -4.82
CA MET A 252 -7.92 -5.46 -5.04
C MET A 252 -8.77 -5.60 -3.78
N TRP A 253 -8.46 -6.60 -2.94
CA TRP A 253 -9.13 -6.77 -1.65
C TRP A 253 -8.87 -5.61 -0.70
N GLY A 254 -7.61 -5.18 -0.56
CA GLY A 254 -7.24 -4.01 0.23
C GLY A 254 -7.99 -2.76 -0.21
N ASP A 255 -8.03 -2.50 -1.52
CA ASP A 255 -8.74 -1.36 -2.10
C ASP A 255 -10.26 -1.46 -1.89
N THR A 256 -10.84 -2.65 -2.04
CA THR A 256 -12.28 -2.89 -1.79
C THR A 256 -12.64 -2.59 -0.32
N VAL A 257 -11.81 -3.02 0.64
CA VAL A 257 -12.03 -2.75 2.07
C VAL A 257 -11.94 -1.25 2.36
N ALA A 258 -10.95 -0.57 1.79
CA ALA A 258 -10.79 0.88 1.96
C ALA A 258 -12.01 1.63 1.41
N LEU A 259 -12.48 1.26 0.21
CA LEU A 259 -13.67 1.85 -0.42
C LEU A 259 -14.93 1.66 0.43
N VAL A 260 -15.18 0.44 0.92
CA VAL A 260 -16.36 0.15 1.76
C VAL A 260 -16.34 0.95 3.07
N LYS A 261 -15.16 1.17 3.65
CA LYS A 261 -14.98 1.98 4.87
C LYS A 261 -15.18 3.48 4.61
N MET A 262 -14.72 3.99 3.48
CA MET A 262 -14.76 5.43 3.15
C MET A 262 -16.03 5.87 2.43
N ALA A 263 -16.82 4.93 1.90
CA ALA A 263 -18.01 5.25 1.13
C ALA A 263 -19.09 5.95 2.00
N PRO A 264 -19.73 7.02 1.48
CA PRO A 264 -20.82 7.68 2.18
C PRO A 264 -21.98 6.71 2.40
N ARG A 265 -22.74 6.94 3.48
CA ARG A 265 -23.96 6.18 3.75
C ARG A 265 -25.16 6.90 3.12
N PRO A 266 -26.12 6.17 2.51
CA PRO A 266 -26.22 4.73 2.44
C PRO A 266 -25.25 4.09 1.43
N ILE A 267 -24.65 2.96 1.80
CA ILE A 267 -23.90 2.09 0.87
C ILE A 267 -24.68 0.81 0.61
N THR A 268 -24.69 0.32 -0.63
CA THR A 268 -25.30 -0.96 -0.98
C THR A 268 -24.21 -2.00 -1.27
N LEU A 269 -24.38 -3.18 -0.67
CA LEU A 269 -23.66 -4.40 -1.04
C LEU A 269 -24.65 -5.35 -1.73
N ILE A 270 -24.21 -6.01 -2.80
CA ILE A 270 -24.96 -7.11 -3.40
C ILE A 270 -24.37 -8.42 -2.87
N VAL A 271 -25.19 -9.24 -2.22
CA VAL A 271 -24.79 -10.52 -1.64
C VAL A 271 -25.61 -11.66 -2.21
N ALA A 272 -25.07 -12.86 -2.20
CA ALA A 272 -25.77 -14.08 -2.59
C ALA A 272 -25.37 -15.23 -1.66
N LYS A 273 -26.26 -16.21 -1.50
CA LYS A 273 -25.93 -17.43 -0.77
C LYS A 273 -24.99 -18.27 -1.63
N GLU A 274 -23.87 -18.72 -1.08
CA GLU A 274 -23.00 -19.67 -1.77
C GLU A 274 -23.69 -21.04 -1.86
N LEU A 275 -23.75 -21.61 -3.05
CA LEU A 275 -24.26 -22.96 -3.30
C LEU A 275 -23.04 -23.86 -3.53
N SER A 276 -22.89 -24.87 -2.68
CA SER A 276 -21.85 -25.90 -2.78
C SER A 276 -22.01 -26.73 -4.04
#